data_AF-G0QYT1-F1
#
_entry.id   AF-G0QYT1-F1
#
_cell.length_a   1.000
_cell.length_b   1.000
_cell.length_c   1.000
_cell.angle_alpha   90.00
_cell.angle_beta   90.00
_cell.angle_gamma   90.00
#
_symmetry.space_group_name_H-M   'P 1'
#
loop_
_entity.id
_entity.type
_entity.pdbx_description
1 polymer ?
#
loop_
_entity_poly.entity_id
_entity_poly.type
_entity_poly.pdbx_seq_one_letter_code
_entity_poly.pdbx_strand_id
1 'polypeptide(L)'
;MIQDIETNDNYRSLNVSQNIQIYILNSVAWPLKKIQNDQTSFPKCFQAQMDQYLKQYQNSYKNRKLVWLFNEGSAELLFVSNNNKYFQGKYALKSNTYQMIICLQINDEKNYQCTLKDLQIKTKIPKEIFDINLIPLIKNKILQLEGGQNNQLESIIKNQLESIVSINTSFENQKKVIFVVPKQFTYISQKEQENIDKEVEQSRVMIIKAYIVRIMKSKKVMSYKDLLEETINLVKNCSKTFYPNVKQFKKCIEDLQDDYITRRQEDPNTFDYVP
;
A
#
# COMPACT_ATOMS: atom_id res chain seq x y z
N MET A 1 -1.49 12.49 10.45
CA MET A 1 -1.17 11.16 10.99
C MET A 1 -1.69 10.97 12.40
N ILE A 2 -1.07 11.50 13.46
CA ILE A 2 -1.53 11.28 14.86
C ILE A 2 -3.00 11.71 15.05
N GLN A 3 -3.35 12.90 14.57
CA GLN A 3 -4.74 13.40 14.60
C GLN A 3 -5.72 12.48 13.85
N ASP A 4 -5.29 11.81 12.77
CA ASP A 4 -6.16 10.88 12.05
C ASP A 4 -6.42 9.62 12.91
N ILE A 5 -5.42 9.14 13.64
CA ILE A 5 -5.57 7.99 14.56
C ILE A 5 -6.55 8.34 15.67
N GLU A 6 -6.35 9.47 16.34
CA GLU A 6 -7.24 9.94 17.42
C GLU A 6 -8.68 10.13 16.91
N THR A 7 -8.84 10.68 15.71
CA THR A 7 -10.15 10.83 15.08
C THR A 7 -10.80 9.46 14.83
N ASN A 8 -10.04 8.47 14.36
CA ASN A 8 -10.55 7.11 14.16
C ASN A 8 -10.96 6.44 15.48
N ASP A 9 -10.21 6.63 16.55
CA ASP A 9 -10.53 6.07 17.87
C ASP A 9 -11.84 6.66 18.43
N ASN A 10 -12.09 7.95 18.20
CA ASN A 10 -13.38 8.57 18.50
C ASN A 10 -14.53 8.02 17.65
N TYR A 11 -14.30 7.71 16.37
CA TYR A 11 -15.32 7.05 15.53
C TYR A 11 -15.62 5.62 15.97
N ARG A 12 -14.64 4.91 16.53
CA ARG A 12 -14.78 3.53 17.00
C ARG A 12 -15.58 3.42 18.28
N SER A 13 -15.38 4.33 19.23
CA SER A 13 -16.18 4.35 20.46
C SER A 13 -17.67 4.56 20.17
N LEU A 14 -18.01 5.18 19.04
CA LEU A 14 -19.38 5.41 18.59
C LEU A 14 -19.97 4.26 17.75
N ASN A 15 -19.15 3.48 17.04
CA ASN A 15 -19.60 2.42 16.13
C ASN A 15 -19.07 1.04 16.56
N VAL A 16 -19.95 0.26 17.22
CA VAL A 16 -19.64 -1.08 17.75
C VAL A 16 -19.88 -2.16 16.68
N SER A 17 -19.20 -2.09 15.52
CA SER A 17 -19.13 -3.27 14.65
C SER A 17 -18.08 -4.23 15.21
N GLN A 18 -18.52 -5.34 15.82
CA GLN A 18 -17.63 -6.25 16.57
C GLN A 18 -16.57 -6.96 15.70
N ASN A 19 -16.78 -7.06 14.38
CA ASN A 19 -15.96 -7.92 13.51
C ASN A 19 -15.07 -7.17 12.50
N ILE A 20 -15.35 -5.90 12.20
CA ILE A 20 -14.55 -5.10 11.26
C ILE A 20 -14.12 -3.81 11.94
N GLN A 21 -12.83 -3.51 11.81
CA GLN A 21 -12.25 -2.25 12.21
C GLN A 21 -11.79 -1.47 10.97
N ILE A 22 -12.32 -0.27 10.77
CA ILE A 22 -12.00 0.59 9.64
C ILE A 22 -11.19 1.79 10.15
N TYR A 23 -10.13 2.13 9.43
CA TYR A 23 -9.35 3.35 9.65
C TYR A 23 -9.52 4.27 8.44
N ILE A 24 -9.94 5.51 8.68
CA ILE A 24 -9.99 6.57 7.67
C ILE A 24 -8.72 7.40 7.80
N LEU A 25 -7.89 7.36 6.76
CA LEU A 25 -6.61 8.05 6.73
C LEU A 25 -6.59 9.09 5.61
N ASN A 26 -6.01 10.25 5.88
CA ASN A 26 -5.84 11.29 4.86
C ASN A 26 -4.74 10.89 3.88
N SER A 27 -5.06 10.80 2.58
CA SER A 27 -4.13 10.38 1.53
C SER A 27 -2.90 11.27 1.38
N VAL A 28 -2.95 12.52 1.84
CA VAL A 28 -1.80 13.44 1.78
C VAL A 28 -0.85 13.27 2.97
N ALA A 29 -1.39 12.81 4.10
CA ALA A 29 -0.62 12.69 5.34
C ALA A 29 0.09 11.34 5.49
N TRP A 30 -0.40 10.30 4.82
CA TRP A 30 0.08 8.93 4.97
C TRP A 30 0.75 8.43 3.68
N PRO A 31 1.99 7.90 3.73
CA PRO A 31 2.70 7.39 2.56
C PRO A 31 2.25 5.97 2.18
N LEU A 32 0.94 5.73 2.12
CA LEU A 32 0.38 4.40 1.82
C LEU A 32 0.17 4.25 0.32
N LYS A 33 0.69 3.15 -0.23
CA LYS A 33 0.60 2.88 -1.66
C LYS A 33 -0.66 2.11 -1.97
N LYS A 34 -1.40 2.59 -2.96
CA LYS A 34 -2.52 1.86 -3.54
C LYS A 34 -1.98 0.85 -4.54
N ILE A 35 -2.43 -0.40 -4.42
CA ILE A 35 -2.24 -1.38 -5.49
C ILE A 35 -3.06 -0.97 -6.71
N GLN A 36 -2.41 -0.87 -7.85
CA GLN A 36 -3.07 -0.56 -9.11
C GLN A 36 -3.96 -1.73 -9.54
N ASN A 37 -5.16 -1.42 -10.04
CA ASN A 37 -6.15 -2.40 -10.52
C ASN A 37 -6.62 -3.43 -9.49
N ASP A 38 -6.58 -3.09 -8.20
CA ASP A 38 -7.19 -3.94 -7.18
C ASP A 38 -8.72 -3.97 -7.33
N GLN A 39 -9.24 -5.06 -7.87
CA GLN A 39 -10.67 -5.37 -8.00
C GLN A 39 -11.06 -6.57 -7.12
N THR A 40 -10.32 -6.78 -6.03
CA THR A 40 -10.49 -7.91 -5.14
C THR A 40 -11.94 -8.02 -4.67
N SER A 41 -12.50 -9.21 -4.80
CA SER A 41 -13.86 -9.54 -4.37
C SER A 41 -13.84 -10.00 -2.92
N PHE A 42 -14.63 -9.33 -2.07
CA PHE A 42 -14.82 -9.75 -0.68
C PHE A 42 -15.96 -10.76 -0.54
N PRO A 43 -15.90 -11.63 0.48
CA PRO A 43 -17.05 -12.45 0.87
C PRO A 43 -18.26 -11.58 1.20
N LYS A 44 -19.46 -12.07 0.88
CA LYS A 44 -20.72 -11.30 0.94
C LYS A 44 -20.98 -10.64 2.30
N CYS A 45 -20.62 -11.32 3.39
CA CYS A 45 -20.78 -10.82 4.75
C CYS A 45 -19.95 -9.55 5.01
N PHE A 46 -18.70 -9.51 4.54
CA PHE A 46 -17.83 -8.33 4.67
C PHE A 46 -18.25 -7.22 3.70
N GLN A 47 -18.61 -7.57 2.47
CA GLN A 47 -19.04 -6.60 1.45
C GLN A 47 -20.23 -5.77 1.93
N ALA A 48 -21.25 -6.41 2.53
CA ALA A 48 -22.42 -5.71 3.04
C ALA A 48 -22.07 -4.67 4.13
N GLN A 49 -21.15 -5.02 5.04
CA GLN A 49 -20.69 -4.12 6.09
C GLN A 49 -19.87 -2.95 5.53
N MET A 50 -19.01 -3.22 4.55
CA MET A 50 -18.24 -2.19 3.86
C MET A 50 -19.14 -1.20 3.11
N ASP A 51 -20.15 -1.71 2.38
CA ASP A 51 -21.09 -0.86 1.62
C ASP A 51 -21.95 -0.01 2.56
N GLN A 52 -22.38 -0.57 3.69
CA GLN A 52 -23.09 0.18 4.73
C GLN A 52 -22.23 1.32 5.27
N TYR A 53 -20.96 1.04 5.57
CA TYR A 53 -20.02 2.05 6.05
C TYR A 53 -19.78 3.15 5.01
N LEU A 54 -19.58 2.78 3.74
CA LEU A 54 -19.42 3.74 2.64
C LEU A 54 -20.62 4.69 2.53
N LYS A 55 -21.85 4.16 2.60
CA LYS A 55 -23.08 4.97 2.57
C LYS A 55 -23.15 5.93 3.76
N GLN A 56 -22.87 5.44 4.97
CA GLN A 56 -22.85 6.29 6.17
C GLN A 56 -21.81 7.41 6.06
N TYR A 57 -20.61 7.09 5.57
CA TYR A 57 -19.55 8.07 5.40
C TYR A 57 -19.89 9.13 4.35
N GLN A 58 -20.46 8.72 3.22
CA GLN A 58 -20.90 9.64 2.15
C GLN A 58 -22.02 10.59 2.61
N ASN A 59 -22.94 10.10 3.45
CA ASN A 59 -23.99 10.94 4.03
C ASN A 59 -23.42 12.04 4.95
N SER A 60 -22.41 11.70 5.75
CA SER A 60 -21.72 12.66 6.64
C SER A 60 -20.77 13.59 5.88
N TYR A 61 -20.14 13.11 4.80
CA TYR A 61 -19.11 13.83 4.05
C TYR A 61 -19.35 13.79 2.53
N LYS A 62 -20.13 14.76 2.04
CA LYS A 62 -20.58 14.82 0.63
C LYS A 62 -19.47 15.01 -0.41
N ASN A 63 -18.33 15.61 -0.03
CA ASN A 63 -17.23 15.94 -0.96
C ASN A 63 -15.97 15.10 -0.74
N ARG A 64 -16.08 13.93 -0.11
CA ARG A 64 -14.95 13.01 0.12
C ARG A 64 -15.16 11.70 -0.60
N LYS A 65 -14.09 11.18 -1.18
CA LYS A 65 -14.06 9.87 -1.81
C LYS A 65 -13.19 8.93 -0.99
N LEU A 66 -13.75 7.80 -0.58
CA LEU A 66 -12.99 6.75 0.08
C LEU A 66 -12.37 5.80 -0.95
N VAL A 67 -11.17 5.34 -0.63
CA VAL A 67 -10.45 4.32 -1.39
C VAL A 67 -9.96 3.29 -0.40
N TRP A 68 -10.30 2.03 -0.65
CA TRP A 68 -9.85 0.92 0.19
C TRP A 68 -8.40 0.54 -0.13
N LEU A 69 -7.62 0.26 0.92
CA LEU A 69 -6.23 -0.19 0.86
C LEU A 69 -6.12 -1.56 1.53
N PHE A 70 -6.39 -2.63 0.78
CA PHE A 70 -6.42 -3.99 1.34
C PHE A 70 -5.05 -4.56 1.68
N ASN A 71 -3.98 -4.05 1.05
CA ASN A 71 -2.59 -4.34 1.38
C ASN A 71 -2.22 -3.99 2.82
N GLU A 72 -2.76 -2.89 3.33
CA GLU A 72 -2.48 -2.42 4.69
C GLU A 72 -3.43 -3.02 5.73
N GLY A 73 -4.39 -3.83 5.28
CA GLY A 73 -5.35 -4.47 6.17
C GLY A 73 -4.81 -5.75 6.81
N SER A 74 -5.22 -5.97 8.05
CA SER A 74 -4.91 -7.16 8.83
C SER A 74 -6.19 -7.88 9.24
N ALA A 75 -6.08 -9.20 9.42
CA ALA A 75 -7.21 -10.05 9.75
C ALA A 75 -6.79 -11.15 10.73
N GLU A 76 -7.69 -11.48 11.65
CA GLU A 76 -7.56 -12.62 12.55
C GLU A 76 -8.65 -13.64 12.23
N LEU A 77 -8.23 -14.83 11.82
CA LEU A 77 -9.13 -15.94 11.52
C LEU A 77 -9.03 -16.99 12.62
N LEU A 78 -10.18 -17.42 13.13
CA LEU A 78 -10.26 -18.53 14.08
C LEU A 78 -10.63 -19.80 13.32
N PHE A 79 -9.86 -20.87 13.51
CA PHE A 79 -10.13 -22.16 12.89
C PHE A 79 -9.92 -23.32 13.86
N VAL A 80 -10.58 -24.44 13.61
CA VAL A 80 -10.50 -25.66 14.43
C VAL A 80 -9.81 -26.74 13.63
N SER A 81 -8.91 -27.48 14.27
CA SER A 81 -8.32 -28.69 13.71
C SER A 81 -9.07 -29.91 14.23
N ASN A 82 -9.27 -30.91 13.37
CA ASN A 82 -9.80 -32.21 13.79
C ASN A 82 -8.72 -33.06 14.50
N ASN A 83 -7.47 -32.60 14.49
CA ASN A 83 -6.36 -33.26 15.14
C ASN A 83 -6.09 -32.67 16.52
N ASN A 84 -6.29 -33.50 17.54
CA ASN A 84 -6.26 -33.13 18.95
C ASN A 84 -4.91 -33.40 19.65
N LYS A 85 -3.85 -33.66 18.89
CA LYS A 85 -2.56 -34.13 19.43
C LYS A 85 -1.81 -33.11 20.29
N TYR A 86 -1.77 -31.85 19.88
CA TYR A 86 -1.02 -30.80 20.59
C TYR A 86 -1.92 -29.74 21.23
N PHE A 87 -3.09 -29.50 20.66
CA PHE A 87 -4.03 -28.49 21.16
C PHE A 87 -5.45 -28.88 20.79
N GLN A 88 -6.34 -28.83 21.78
CA GLN A 88 -7.78 -29.05 21.62
C GLN A 88 -8.47 -27.71 21.79
N GLY A 89 -8.75 -27.03 20.69
CA GLY A 89 -9.37 -25.70 20.69
C GLY A 89 -9.24 -24.96 19.37
N LYS A 90 -9.62 -23.68 19.38
CA LYS A 90 -9.53 -22.80 18.21
C LYS A 90 -8.12 -22.22 18.08
N TYR A 91 -7.48 -22.46 16.95
CA TYR A 91 -6.26 -21.76 16.55
C TYR A 91 -6.61 -20.36 16.04
N ALA A 92 -5.71 -19.40 16.27
CA ALA A 92 -5.82 -18.04 15.76
C ALA A 92 -4.77 -17.78 14.69
N LEU A 93 -5.22 -17.49 13.48
CA LEU A 93 -4.39 -17.14 12.33
C LEU A 93 -4.33 -15.61 12.18
N LYS A 94 -3.17 -15.03 12.43
CA LYS A 94 -2.87 -13.63 12.12
C LYS A 94 -2.40 -13.56 10.66
N SER A 95 -3.25 -12.97 9.83
CA SER A 95 -3.13 -12.91 8.37
C SER A 95 -3.33 -11.48 7.87
N ASN A 96 -3.00 -11.23 6.61
CA ASN A 96 -3.44 -10.00 5.95
C ASN A 96 -4.81 -10.19 5.27
N THR A 97 -5.36 -9.10 4.76
CA THR A 97 -6.69 -9.12 4.13
C THR A 97 -6.78 -10.09 2.95
N TYR A 98 -5.74 -10.15 2.10
CA TYR A 98 -5.72 -11.04 0.94
C TYR A 98 -5.71 -12.51 1.35
N GLN A 99 -4.88 -12.89 2.32
CA GLN A 99 -4.86 -14.23 2.88
C GLN A 99 -6.21 -14.61 3.51
N MET A 100 -6.84 -13.68 4.21
CA MET A 100 -8.18 -13.89 4.76
C MET A 100 -9.20 -14.22 3.67
N ILE A 101 -9.22 -13.44 2.59
CA ILE A 101 -10.13 -13.65 1.46
C ILE A 101 -9.88 -15.02 0.82
N ILE A 102 -8.62 -15.40 0.62
CA ILE A 102 -8.25 -16.72 0.08
C ILE A 102 -8.81 -17.84 0.96
N CYS A 103 -8.59 -17.78 2.26
CA CYS A 103 -9.07 -18.79 3.20
C CYS A 103 -10.60 -18.88 3.25
N LEU A 104 -11.29 -17.74 3.29
CA LEU A 104 -12.75 -17.69 3.32
C LEU A 104 -13.36 -18.21 2.01
N GLN A 105 -12.75 -17.92 0.86
CA GLN A 105 -13.22 -18.40 -0.42
C GLN A 105 -13.16 -19.93 -0.52
N ILE A 106 -12.10 -20.58 -0.01
CA ILE A 106 -12.01 -22.05 0.01
C ILE A 106 -13.03 -22.65 0.99
N ASN A 107 -13.29 -21.95 2.09
CA ASN A 107 -14.23 -22.42 3.12
C ASN A 107 -15.69 -22.51 2.60
N ASP A 108 -16.05 -21.66 1.63
CA ASP A 108 -17.38 -21.67 1.00
C ASP A 108 -17.53 -22.78 -0.07
N GLU A 109 -16.43 -23.37 -0.54
CA GLU A 109 -16.46 -24.44 -1.54
C GLU A 109 -16.77 -25.81 -0.94
N LYS A 110 -17.37 -26.69 -1.76
CA LYS A 110 -17.67 -28.06 -1.36
C LYS A 110 -16.36 -28.81 -1.07
N ASN A 111 -16.33 -29.54 0.04
CA ASN A 111 -15.18 -30.32 0.53
C ASN A 111 -13.92 -29.49 0.86
N TYR A 112 -14.02 -28.16 0.97
CA TYR A 112 -12.87 -27.29 1.28
C TYR A 112 -11.72 -27.40 0.27
N GLN A 113 -12.05 -27.63 -1.01
CA GLN A 113 -11.10 -27.81 -2.11
C GLN A 113 -11.42 -26.86 -3.26
N CYS A 114 -10.39 -26.26 -3.85
CA CYS A 114 -10.53 -25.40 -5.03
C CYS A 114 -9.26 -25.44 -5.88
N THR A 115 -9.43 -25.38 -7.20
CA THR A 115 -8.31 -25.20 -8.13
C THR A 115 -7.73 -23.79 -8.01
N LEU A 116 -6.42 -23.63 -8.17
CA LEU A 116 -5.74 -22.33 -8.10
C LEU A 116 -6.32 -21.30 -9.08
N LYS A 117 -6.58 -21.72 -10.32
CA LYS A 117 -7.19 -20.88 -11.35
C LYS A 117 -8.55 -20.33 -10.92
N ASP A 118 -9.42 -21.18 -10.40
CA ASP A 118 -10.76 -20.79 -9.97
C ASP A 118 -10.70 -19.85 -8.76
N LEU A 119 -9.77 -20.10 -7.85
CA LEU A 119 -9.56 -19.26 -6.68
C LEU A 119 -9.09 -17.86 -7.09
N GLN A 120 -8.16 -17.76 -8.05
CA GLN A 120 -7.71 -16.48 -8.58
C GLN A 120 -8.85 -15.72 -9.28
N ILE A 121 -9.68 -16.41 -10.08
CA ILE A 121 -10.82 -15.81 -10.79
C ILE A 121 -11.88 -15.32 -9.80
N LYS A 122 -12.21 -16.11 -8.78
CA LYS A 122 -13.22 -15.77 -7.77
C LYS A 122 -12.78 -14.61 -6.89
N THR A 123 -11.53 -14.63 -6.43
CA THR A 123 -10.98 -13.57 -5.56
C THR A 123 -10.62 -12.30 -6.31
N LYS A 124 -10.34 -12.38 -7.63
CA LYS A 124 -9.91 -11.25 -8.49
C LYS A 124 -8.66 -10.51 -7.98
N ILE A 125 -7.84 -11.18 -7.18
CA ILE A 125 -6.58 -10.64 -6.69
C ILE A 125 -5.55 -10.67 -7.84
N PRO A 126 -4.75 -9.60 -8.04
CA PRO A 126 -3.69 -9.62 -9.04
C PRO A 126 -2.70 -10.78 -8.81
N LYS A 127 -2.26 -11.45 -9.88
CA LYS A 127 -1.47 -12.70 -9.80
C LYS A 127 -0.24 -12.59 -8.89
N GLU A 128 0.52 -11.50 -9.01
CA GLU A 128 1.73 -11.29 -8.23
C GLU A 128 1.45 -11.26 -6.72
N ILE A 129 0.39 -10.54 -6.32
CA ILE A 129 -0.04 -10.42 -4.92
C ILE A 129 -0.64 -11.74 -4.45
N PHE A 130 -1.41 -12.41 -5.31
CA PHE A 130 -2.00 -13.70 -5.02
C PHE A 130 -0.95 -14.75 -4.64
N ASP A 131 0.07 -14.92 -5.50
CA ASP A 131 1.15 -15.90 -5.30
C ASP A 131 1.92 -15.61 -4.01
N ILE A 132 2.28 -14.34 -3.76
CA ILE A 132 3.00 -13.89 -2.55
C ILE A 132 2.22 -14.24 -1.27
N ASN A 133 0.89 -14.13 -1.30
CA ASN A 133 0.03 -14.38 -0.14
C ASN A 133 -0.28 -15.86 0.07
N LEU A 134 -0.37 -16.63 -1.02
CA LEU A 134 -0.66 -18.06 -1.00
C LEU A 134 0.52 -18.89 -0.48
N ILE A 135 1.76 -18.55 -0.89
CA ILE A 135 2.96 -19.32 -0.53
C ILE A 135 3.12 -19.50 1.00
N PRO A 136 3.00 -18.45 1.84
CA PRO A 136 3.09 -18.60 3.30
C PRO A 136 1.99 -19.48 3.90
N LEU A 137 0.78 -19.47 3.35
CA LEU A 137 -0.34 -20.32 3.82
C LEU A 137 -0.02 -21.81 3.61
N ILE A 138 0.58 -22.15 2.48
CA ILE A 138 1.01 -23.52 2.17
C ILE A 138 2.24 -23.91 3.00
N LYS A 139 3.26 -23.03 3.09
CA LYS A 139 4.48 -23.29 3.88
C LYS A 139 4.19 -23.55 5.36
N ASN A 140 3.22 -22.84 5.93
CA ASN A 140 2.77 -23.06 7.31
C ASN A 140 1.80 -24.23 7.46
N LYS A 141 1.53 -25.00 6.39
CA LYS A 141 0.61 -26.15 6.34
C LYS A 141 -0.84 -25.81 6.70
N ILE A 142 -1.26 -24.56 6.54
CA ILE A 142 -2.67 -24.16 6.71
C ILE A 142 -3.48 -24.63 5.50
N LEU A 143 -2.91 -24.42 4.32
CA LEU A 143 -3.41 -24.98 3.06
C LEU A 143 -2.50 -26.13 2.62
N GLN A 144 -3.09 -27.13 1.98
CA GLN A 144 -2.41 -28.25 1.35
C GLN A 144 -2.57 -28.13 -0.16
N LEU A 145 -1.49 -28.39 -0.90
CA LEU A 145 -1.50 -28.42 -2.35
C LEU A 145 -1.26 -29.86 -2.79
N GLU A 146 -2.15 -30.39 -3.63
CA GLU A 146 -2.01 -31.74 -4.16
C GLU A 146 -0.77 -31.82 -5.07
N GLY A 147 0.21 -32.65 -4.68
CA GLY A 147 1.41 -32.94 -5.47
C GLY A 147 2.66 -32.09 -5.19
N GLY A 148 2.64 -31.13 -4.26
CA GLY A 148 3.78 -30.23 -4.02
C GLY A 148 4.57 -30.53 -2.74
N GLN A 149 5.84 -30.96 -2.86
CA GLN A 149 6.78 -30.90 -1.74
C GLN A 149 7.28 -29.46 -1.54
N ASN A 150 7.44 -29.04 -0.27
CA ASN A 150 7.70 -27.66 0.18
C ASN A 150 8.85 -26.90 -0.52
N ASN A 151 9.77 -27.60 -1.19
CA ASN A 151 11.02 -27.02 -1.70
C ASN A 151 10.91 -26.42 -3.12
N GLN A 152 9.77 -26.57 -3.82
CA GLN A 152 9.55 -26.02 -5.18
C GLN A 152 8.22 -25.25 -5.35
N LEU A 153 7.61 -24.78 -4.26
CA LEU A 153 6.28 -24.15 -4.29
C LEU A 153 6.17 -22.94 -5.25
N GLU A 154 7.24 -22.15 -5.38
CA GLU A 154 7.25 -20.95 -6.24
C GLU A 154 7.23 -21.27 -7.74
N SER A 155 7.86 -22.37 -8.16
CA SER A 155 7.81 -22.83 -9.56
C SER A 155 6.51 -23.58 -9.87
N ILE A 156 5.98 -24.32 -8.89
CA ILE A 156 4.73 -25.07 -9.02
C ILE A 156 3.53 -24.12 -9.18
N ILE A 157 3.40 -23.11 -8.32
CA ILE A 157 2.28 -22.13 -8.39
C ILE A 157 2.32 -21.33 -9.70
N LYS A 158 3.52 -21.05 -10.23
CA LYS A 158 3.68 -20.34 -11.50
C LYS A 158 3.28 -21.17 -12.72
N ASN A 159 3.52 -22.48 -12.68
CA ASN A 159 3.42 -23.37 -13.85
C ASN A 159 2.20 -24.31 -13.83
N GLN A 160 1.56 -24.54 -12.68
CA GLN A 160 0.44 -25.50 -12.53
C GLN A 160 -0.79 -24.81 -11.93
N LEU A 161 -1.48 -24.02 -12.75
CA LEU A 161 -2.74 -23.34 -12.37
C LEU A 161 -3.91 -24.32 -12.11
N GLU A 162 -3.74 -25.58 -12.50
CA GLU A 162 -4.74 -26.65 -12.31
C GLU A 162 -4.57 -27.42 -10.99
N SER A 163 -3.52 -27.12 -10.21
CA SER A 163 -3.32 -27.75 -8.91
C SER A 163 -4.49 -27.47 -7.97
N ILE A 164 -4.91 -28.49 -7.24
CA ILE A 164 -5.97 -28.41 -6.24
C ILE A 164 -5.35 -27.97 -4.91
N VAL A 165 -5.96 -26.95 -4.31
CA VAL A 165 -5.65 -26.48 -2.96
C VAL A 165 -6.80 -26.82 -2.03
N SER A 166 -6.45 -27.37 -0.87
CA SER A 166 -7.39 -27.78 0.16
C SER A 166 -7.05 -27.17 1.52
N ILE A 167 -8.05 -27.03 2.39
CA ILE A 167 -7.81 -26.67 3.79
C ILE A 167 -7.27 -27.90 4.53
N ASN A 168 -6.19 -27.72 5.31
CA ASN A 168 -5.66 -28.78 6.15
C ASN A 168 -6.54 -29.01 7.38
N THR A 169 -7.44 -29.99 7.33
CA THR A 169 -8.32 -30.35 8.44
C THR A 169 -7.59 -31.01 9.61
N SER A 170 -6.40 -31.56 9.38
CA SER A 170 -5.58 -32.25 10.38
C SER A 170 -4.35 -31.42 10.78
N PHE A 171 -4.54 -30.11 10.89
CA PHE A 171 -3.50 -29.16 11.22
C PHE A 171 -2.91 -29.43 12.62
N GLU A 172 -1.58 -29.42 12.72
CA GLU A 172 -0.85 -29.59 13.98
C GLU A 172 0.18 -28.47 14.16
N ASN A 173 0.08 -27.73 15.26
CA ASN A 173 1.12 -26.79 15.70
C ASN A 173 1.09 -26.65 17.23
N GLN A 174 2.27 -26.50 17.83
CA GLN A 174 2.42 -26.22 19.27
C GLN A 174 1.96 -24.80 19.62
N LYS A 175 2.05 -23.85 18.68
CA LYS A 175 1.61 -22.47 18.88
C LYS A 175 0.13 -22.33 18.55
N LYS A 176 -0.64 -21.74 19.48
CA LYS A 176 -2.07 -21.42 19.29
C LYS A 176 -2.29 -20.26 18.33
N VAL A 177 -1.37 -19.29 18.33
CA VAL A 177 -1.38 -18.13 17.44
C VAL A 177 -0.33 -18.33 16.36
N ILE A 178 -0.75 -18.26 15.11
CA ILE A 178 0.08 -18.53 13.93
C ILE A 178 0.16 -17.25 13.12
N PHE A 179 1.38 -16.77 12.88
CA PHE A 179 1.64 -15.59 12.09
C PHE A 179 2.06 -16.01 10.69
N VAL A 180 1.26 -15.66 9.68
CA VAL A 180 1.46 -16.10 8.28
C VAL A 180 1.60 -14.94 7.31
N VAL A 181 1.54 -13.71 7.82
CA VAL A 181 1.78 -12.50 7.02
C VAL A 181 3.12 -12.62 6.29
N PRO A 182 3.16 -12.44 4.96
CA PRO A 182 4.39 -12.58 4.19
C PRO A 182 5.47 -11.60 4.69
N LYS A 183 6.69 -12.09 4.92
CA LYS A 183 7.82 -11.27 5.37
C LYS A 183 8.20 -10.13 4.40
N GLN A 184 7.70 -10.17 3.17
CA GLN A 184 7.91 -9.12 2.17
C GLN A 184 7.27 -7.79 2.60
N PHE A 185 6.21 -7.81 3.41
CA PHE A 185 5.67 -6.59 4.03
C PHE A 185 6.51 -6.04 5.19
N THR A 186 7.54 -6.77 5.64
CA THR A 186 8.44 -6.36 6.74
C THR A 186 9.84 -5.95 6.25
N TYR A 187 10.23 -6.35 5.03
CA TYR A 187 11.46 -5.90 4.37
C TYR A 187 11.09 -5.16 3.09
N ILE A 188 11.33 -3.85 3.06
CA ILE A 188 11.23 -3.04 1.84
C ILE A 188 12.09 -3.73 0.78
N SER A 189 11.46 -4.22 -0.29
CA SER A 189 12.20 -4.85 -1.39
C SER A 189 13.13 -3.83 -2.03
N GLN A 190 14.25 -4.26 -2.65
CA GLN A 190 15.15 -3.33 -3.34
C GLN A 190 14.40 -2.45 -4.37
N LYS A 191 13.40 -3.02 -5.04
CA LYS A 191 12.52 -2.27 -5.96
C LYS A 191 11.67 -1.22 -5.25
N GLU A 192 11.12 -1.52 -4.08
CA GLU A 192 10.37 -0.54 -3.29
C GLU A 192 11.27 0.56 -2.73
N GLN A 193 12.50 0.20 -2.32
CA GLN A 193 13.49 1.17 -1.85
C GLN A 193 13.85 2.15 -2.98
N GLU A 194 14.14 1.65 -4.18
CA GLU A 194 14.37 2.49 -5.36
C GLU A 194 13.17 3.40 -5.68
N ASN A 195 11.94 2.91 -5.48
CA ASN A 195 10.75 3.72 -5.70
C ASN A 195 10.58 4.80 -4.63
N ILE A 196 10.88 4.50 -3.37
CA ILE A 196 10.90 5.49 -2.28
C ILE A 196 11.95 6.57 -2.58
N ASP A 197 13.15 6.16 -2.98
CA ASP A 197 14.22 7.10 -3.30
C ASP A 197 13.82 8.03 -4.46
N LYS A 198 13.16 7.50 -5.49
CA LYS A 198 12.60 8.30 -6.60
C LYS A 198 11.52 9.28 -6.11
N GLU A 199 10.60 8.87 -5.25
CA GLU A 199 9.55 9.74 -4.69
C GLU A 199 10.16 10.86 -3.82
N VAL A 200 11.21 10.56 -3.07
CA VAL A 200 11.98 11.54 -2.29
C VAL A 200 12.67 12.54 -3.22
N GLU A 201 13.32 12.07 -4.29
CA GLU A 201 13.95 12.96 -5.27
C GLU A 201 12.93 13.86 -5.98
N GLN A 202 11.76 13.34 -6.37
CA GLN A 202 10.68 14.13 -6.96
C GLN A 202 10.16 15.19 -5.98
N SER A 203 9.98 14.83 -4.71
CA SER A 203 9.58 15.77 -3.67
C SER A 203 10.59 16.90 -3.48
N ARG A 204 11.90 16.58 -3.51
CA ARG A 204 12.98 17.59 -3.47
C ARG A 204 12.93 18.53 -4.66
N VAL A 205 12.69 18.00 -5.86
CA VAL A 205 12.52 18.80 -7.09
C VAL A 205 11.34 19.77 -6.96
N MET A 206 10.19 19.31 -6.46
CA MET A 206 9.02 20.18 -6.24
C MET A 206 9.32 21.30 -5.22
N ILE A 207 10.02 20.98 -4.15
CA ILE A 207 10.44 21.96 -3.14
C ILE A 207 11.35 23.03 -3.77
N ILE A 208 12.35 22.61 -4.56
CA ILE A 208 13.25 23.55 -5.26
C ILE A 208 12.45 24.47 -6.18
N LYS A 209 11.54 23.91 -7.00
CA LYS A 209 10.68 24.71 -7.90
C LYS A 209 9.86 25.75 -7.14
N ALA A 210 9.24 25.35 -6.02
CA ALA A 210 8.45 26.26 -5.20
C ALA A 210 9.30 27.42 -4.63
N TYR A 211 10.53 27.15 -4.20
CA TYR A 211 11.44 28.21 -3.74
C TYR A 211 11.90 29.14 -4.86
N ILE A 212 12.21 28.60 -6.04
CA ILE A 212 12.55 29.42 -7.23
C ILE A 212 11.40 30.38 -7.55
N VAL A 213 10.17 29.86 -7.66
CA VAL A 213 8.98 30.68 -7.93
C VAL A 213 8.76 31.72 -6.83
N ARG A 214 8.98 31.37 -5.56
CA ARG A 214 8.88 32.32 -4.43
C ARG A 214 9.89 33.46 -4.54
N ILE A 215 11.14 33.18 -4.88
CA ILE A 215 12.19 34.20 -5.07
C ILE A 215 11.82 35.10 -6.25
N MET A 216 11.54 34.48 -7.41
CA MET A 216 11.26 35.20 -8.65
C MET A 216 9.99 36.05 -8.55
N LYS A 217 8.94 35.57 -7.87
CA LYS A 217 7.73 36.35 -7.63
C LYS A 217 7.99 37.63 -6.83
N SER A 218 8.96 37.60 -5.90
CA SER A 218 9.38 38.72 -5.06
C SER A 218 10.32 39.68 -5.80
N LYS A 219 11.35 39.14 -6.45
CA LYS A 219 12.45 39.91 -7.05
C LYS A 219 12.18 40.38 -8.48
N LYS A 220 11.25 39.71 -9.17
CA LYS A 220 10.83 39.91 -10.57
C LYS A 220 11.89 39.67 -11.64
N VAL A 221 13.15 40.02 -11.37
CA VAL A 221 14.29 39.85 -12.26
C VAL A 221 15.47 39.33 -11.45
N MET A 222 16.18 38.32 -11.95
CA MET A 222 17.38 37.79 -11.28
C MET A 222 18.34 37.10 -12.23
N SER A 223 19.64 37.19 -11.95
CA SER A 223 20.67 36.44 -12.69
C SER A 223 20.69 34.97 -12.28
N TYR A 224 21.17 34.08 -13.16
CA TYR A 224 21.29 32.65 -12.88
C TYR A 224 22.11 32.36 -11.62
N LYS A 225 23.22 33.08 -11.42
CA LYS A 225 24.13 32.87 -10.29
C LYS A 225 23.46 33.26 -8.97
N ASP A 226 22.83 34.43 -8.94
CA ASP A 226 22.16 34.93 -7.74
C ASP A 226 20.96 34.06 -7.38
N LEU A 227 20.18 33.63 -8.38
CA LEU A 227 19.04 32.74 -8.18
C LEU A 227 19.45 31.38 -7.63
N LEU A 228 20.55 30.82 -8.13
CA LEU A 228 21.12 29.57 -7.62
C LEU A 228 21.53 29.73 -6.15
N GLU A 229 22.28 30.78 -5.82
CA GLU A 229 22.76 31.03 -4.46
C GLU A 229 21.61 31.27 -3.48
N GLU A 230 20.63 32.10 -3.84
CA GLU A 230 19.48 32.41 -2.99
C GLU A 230 18.59 31.18 -2.79
N THR A 231 18.41 30.35 -3.84
CA THR A 231 17.69 29.07 -3.73
C THR A 231 18.39 28.10 -2.78
N ILE A 232 19.71 27.95 -2.90
CA ILE A 232 20.51 27.12 -1.99
C ILE A 232 20.35 27.60 -0.54
N ASN A 233 20.44 28.91 -0.32
CA ASN A 233 20.32 29.50 1.02
C ASN A 233 18.92 29.30 1.62
N LEU A 234 17.86 29.47 0.83
CA LEU A 234 16.49 29.20 1.29
C LEU A 234 16.27 27.72 1.64
N VAL A 235 16.74 26.80 0.79
CA VAL A 235 16.59 25.35 1.07
C VAL A 235 17.35 24.98 2.35
N LYS A 236 18.57 25.49 2.53
CA LYS A 236 19.35 25.30 3.77
C LYS A 236 18.60 25.80 5.00
N ASN A 237 18.04 27.01 4.94
CA ASN A 237 17.43 27.65 6.11
C ASN A 237 16.06 27.06 6.47
N CYS A 238 15.22 26.79 5.45
CA CYS A 238 13.83 26.40 5.67
C CYS A 238 13.62 24.87 5.70
N SER A 239 14.29 24.12 4.83
CA SER A 239 14.13 22.66 4.78
C SER A 239 15.12 21.97 5.72
N LYS A 240 16.38 22.44 5.80
CA LYS A 240 17.48 21.76 6.55
C LYS A 240 17.68 20.28 6.19
N THR A 241 16.98 19.76 5.16
CA THR A 241 16.90 18.32 4.88
C THR A 241 17.82 17.89 3.73
N PHE A 242 18.18 18.81 2.82
CA PHE A 242 19.03 18.49 1.67
C PHE A 242 19.69 19.73 1.06
N TYR A 243 20.63 19.51 0.14
CA TYR A 243 21.29 20.53 -0.66
C TYR A 243 20.98 20.31 -2.16
N PRO A 244 20.42 21.30 -2.88
CA PRO A 244 20.17 21.18 -4.32
C PRO A 244 21.49 21.07 -5.09
N ASN A 245 21.63 20.07 -5.97
CA ASN A 245 22.77 20.06 -6.88
C ASN A 245 22.52 20.97 -8.10
N VAL A 246 23.59 21.40 -8.77
CA VAL A 246 23.50 22.31 -9.93
C VAL A 246 22.69 21.70 -11.08
N LYS A 247 22.76 20.39 -11.30
CA LYS A 247 22.01 19.70 -12.36
C LYS A 247 20.49 19.72 -12.10
N GLN A 248 20.07 19.49 -10.85
CA GLN A 248 18.69 19.53 -10.40
C GLN A 248 18.13 20.94 -10.53
N PHE A 249 18.89 21.94 -10.11
CA PHE A 249 18.50 23.34 -10.26
C PHE A 249 18.29 23.71 -11.73
N LYS A 250 19.23 23.37 -12.62
CA LYS A 250 19.13 23.63 -14.05
C LYS A 250 17.87 23.00 -14.65
N LYS A 251 17.60 21.73 -14.32
CA LYS A 251 16.38 21.03 -14.77
C LYS A 251 15.10 21.71 -14.24
N CYS A 252 15.10 22.17 -12.99
CA CYS A 252 13.96 22.91 -12.44
C CYS A 252 13.70 24.23 -13.16
N ILE A 253 14.77 24.94 -13.56
CA ILE A 253 14.65 26.17 -14.36
C ILE A 253 14.05 25.85 -15.72
N GLU A 254 14.57 24.84 -16.42
CA GLU A 254 14.04 24.39 -17.73
C GLU A 254 12.55 24.05 -17.63
N ASP A 255 12.13 23.30 -16.60
CA ASP A 255 10.72 22.96 -16.39
C ASP A 255 9.83 24.16 -16.02
N LEU A 256 10.38 25.26 -15.51
CA LEU A 256 9.63 26.46 -15.10
C LEU A 256 9.59 27.54 -16.18
N GLN A 257 10.36 27.36 -17.27
CA GLN A 257 10.58 28.40 -18.27
C GLN A 257 9.34 28.78 -19.11
N ASP A 258 8.34 27.90 -19.13
CA ASP A 258 7.13 28.10 -19.91
C ASP A 258 5.97 28.68 -19.06
N ASP A 259 6.00 28.45 -17.73
CA ASP A 259 4.87 28.77 -16.85
C ASP A 259 5.14 29.92 -15.87
N TYR A 260 6.38 30.13 -15.41
CA TYR A 260 6.68 31.03 -14.29
C TYR A 260 7.87 31.96 -14.47
N ILE A 261 8.83 31.62 -15.34
CA ILE A 261 10.03 32.43 -15.57
C ILE A 261 10.40 32.43 -17.04
N THR A 262 10.94 33.49 -17.61
CA THR A 262 11.42 33.53 -19.00
C THR A 262 12.83 34.09 -19.07
N ARG A 263 13.64 33.63 -20.02
CA ARG A 263 14.94 34.27 -20.27
C ARG A 263 14.74 35.58 -21.01
N ARG A 264 15.48 36.60 -20.60
CA ARG A 264 15.51 37.87 -21.32
C ARG A 264 16.17 37.69 -22.68
N GLN A 265 15.65 38.35 -23.71
CA GLN A 265 16.21 38.28 -25.07
C GLN A 265 17.61 38.89 -25.15
N GLU A 266 17.88 39.92 -24.34
CA GLU A 266 19.15 40.67 -24.31
C GLU A 266 20.26 39.92 -23.55
N ASP A 267 19.90 39.19 -22.49
CA ASP A 267 20.86 38.42 -21.68
C ASP A 267 20.27 37.05 -21.28
N PRO A 268 20.76 35.95 -21.89
CA PRO A 268 20.33 34.59 -21.57
C PRO A 268 20.61 34.16 -20.13
N ASN A 269 21.46 34.87 -19.38
CA ASN A 269 21.77 34.58 -17.98
C ASN A 269 20.84 35.27 -16.99
N THR A 270 19.91 36.10 -17.47
CA THR A 270 18.94 36.82 -16.65
C THR A 270 17.53 36.30 -16.89
N PHE A 271 16.81 36.05 -15.80
CA PHE A 271 15.43 35.57 -15.82
C PHE A 271 14.47 36.67 -15.39
N ASP A 272 13.32 36.73 -16.04
CA ASP A 272 12.18 37.56 -15.70
C ASP A 272 11.03 36.67 -15.20
N TYR A 273 10.30 37.09 -14.17
CA TYR A 273 9.13 36.36 -13.64
C TYR A 273 7.89 36.61 -14.49
N VAL A 274 7.19 35.54 -14.87
CA VAL A 274 5.92 35.60 -15.60
C VAL A 274 4.76 35.55 -14.58
N PRO A 275 3.87 36.56 -14.55
CA PRO A 275 2.75 36.64 -13.61
C PRO A 275 1.74 35.49 -13.69
#